data_AF-A0A4D5S2G2-F1
#
_entry.id   AF-A0A4D5S2G2-F1
#
_cell.length_a   1.000
_cell.length_b   1.000
_cell.length_c   1.000
_cell.angle_alpha   90.00
_cell.angle_beta   90.00
_cell.angle_gamma   90.00
#
_symmetry.space_group_name_H-M   'P 1'
#
loop_
_entity.id
_entity.type
_entity.pdbx_description
1 polymer ?
#
loop_
_entity_poly.entity_id
_entity_poly.type
_entity_poly.pdbx_seq_one_letter_code
_entity_poly.pdbx_strand_id
1 'polypeptide(L)'
;MRPDTHEQRRLARARYYERIAKKGEVAYVDAADYPDRDAKVAVYLDKNKMEKNSCSMPRATTEEAEERAIALAMMDGYRKGSSMLILSDSQQACRNFLKGRIGARTAKLINKVTPKSAGVTHEIAWIPAHAGVTGNQAADDRARAHTFRAGLTQPGKTVIVNPSYSELLDHYKACRFQFPEPADRFDRIDAALWRRLQAGNFPNKVLARHVDPDRYEDDSCPWCGSRATLYHSTWECTNNDELPKLQDEEKGQAGWERLLRSRDPGEQLRLLERAKLAGQLLGILE
;
A
#
# COMPACT_ATOMS: atom_id res chain seq x y z
N MET A 1 -2.16 8.04 1.80
CA MET A 1 -1.03 7.62 0.93
C MET A 1 -0.71 6.19 1.30
N ARG A 2 -1.04 5.22 0.44
CA ARG A 2 -1.00 3.79 0.81
C ARG A 2 0.43 3.22 0.90
N PRO A 3 0.68 2.24 1.79
CA PRO A 3 1.99 1.62 1.97
C PRO A 3 2.60 0.94 0.75
N ASP A 4 1.75 0.26 -0.03
CA ASP A 4 2.09 -0.63 -1.14
C ASP A 4 2.41 0.08 -2.46
N THR A 5 1.75 1.20 -2.73
CA THR A 5 1.80 1.93 -4.01
C THR A 5 2.67 3.18 -3.96
N HIS A 6 3.02 3.67 -2.77
CA HIS A 6 3.72 4.96 -2.59
C HIS A 6 4.90 4.86 -1.63
N GLU A 7 5.57 3.71 -1.57
CA GLU A 7 6.68 3.46 -0.64
C GLU A 7 7.75 4.57 -0.67
N GLN A 8 8.26 4.92 -1.86
CA GLN A 8 9.28 5.98 -2.00
C GLN A 8 8.81 7.34 -1.47
N ARG A 9 7.54 7.72 -1.74
CA ARG A 9 6.98 8.99 -1.24
C ARG A 9 6.81 8.96 0.29
N ARG A 10 6.42 7.81 0.85
CA ARG A 10 6.30 7.61 2.31
C ARG A 10 7.67 7.72 2.98
N LEU A 11 8.69 7.07 2.41
CA LEU A 11 10.07 7.15 2.89
C LEU A 11 10.62 8.58 2.81
N ALA A 12 10.40 9.28 1.69
CA ALA A 12 10.82 10.68 1.54
C ALA A 12 10.18 11.59 2.60
N ARG A 13 8.87 11.43 2.84
CA ARG A 13 8.13 12.16 3.87
C ARG A 13 8.62 11.83 5.29
N ALA A 14 8.84 10.55 5.59
CA ALA A 14 9.38 10.12 6.88
C ALA A 14 10.76 10.74 7.15
N ARG A 15 11.67 10.68 6.17
CA ARG A 15 13.01 11.29 6.25
C ARG A 15 12.96 12.80 6.45
N TYR A 16 12.00 13.47 5.83
CA TYR A 16 11.78 14.91 5.99
C TYR A 16 11.40 15.27 7.43
N TYR A 17 10.40 14.59 8.01
CA TYR A 17 9.96 14.87 9.38
C TYR A 17 10.97 14.43 10.44
N GLU A 18 11.70 13.31 10.22
CA GLU A 18 12.79 12.91 11.11
C GLU A 18 13.90 13.98 11.18
N ARG A 19 14.14 14.69 10.06
CA ARG A 19 15.11 15.80 10.02
C ARG A 19 14.58 17.05 10.69
N ILE A 20 13.32 17.41 10.45
CA ILE A 20 12.70 18.60 11.05
C ILE A 20 12.54 18.44 12.55
N ALA A 21 12.20 17.23 13.01
CA ALA A 21 12.01 16.97 14.42
C ALA A 21 13.26 17.21 15.27
N LYS A 22 14.45 17.23 14.65
CA LYS A 22 15.71 17.59 15.32
C LYS A 22 15.90 19.10 15.54
N LYS A 23 15.16 19.95 14.82
CA LYS A 23 15.38 21.41 14.77
C LYS A 23 14.47 22.22 15.69
N GLY A 24 13.39 21.64 16.21
CA GLY A 24 12.39 22.37 17.00
C GLY A 24 11.73 21.51 18.07
N GLU A 25 10.78 22.10 18.79
CA GLU A 25 9.95 21.38 19.76
C GLU A 25 8.92 20.50 19.02
N VAL A 26 8.99 19.20 19.29
CA VAL A 26 8.19 18.18 18.62
C VAL A 26 7.48 17.29 19.62
N ALA A 27 6.27 16.92 19.26
CA ALA A 27 5.45 15.95 19.96
C ALA A 27 5.14 14.79 19.03
N TYR A 28 5.34 13.56 19.53
CA TYR A 28 4.89 12.34 18.85
C TYR A 28 3.67 11.81 19.59
N VAL A 29 2.61 11.51 18.85
CA VAL A 29 1.35 11.08 19.44
C VAL A 29 0.85 9.82 18.77
N ASP A 30 0.21 8.96 19.54
CA ASP A 30 -0.39 7.73 19.04
C ASP A 30 -1.51 7.25 19.98
N ALA A 31 -2.30 6.29 19.51
CA ALA A 31 -3.32 5.61 20.28
C ALA A 31 -3.31 4.09 20.07
N ALA A 32 -3.77 3.35 21.09
CA ALA A 32 -3.88 1.89 21.02
C ALA A 32 -5.16 1.37 21.69
N ASP A 33 -5.60 0.20 21.25
CA ASP A 33 -6.78 -0.49 21.78
C ASP A 33 -6.44 -1.37 22.97
N TYR A 34 -7.25 -1.30 24.03
CA TYR A 34 -7.19 -2.32 25.08
C TYR A 34 -7.75 -3.64 24.53
N PRO A 35 -7.01 -4.75 24.62
CA PRO A 35 -7.48 -6.04 24.10
C PRO A 35 -8.61 -6.65 24.96
N ASP A 36 -8.67 -6.28 26.24
CA ASP A 36 -9.51 -6.89 27.28
C ASP A 36 -10.77 -6.08 27.61
N ARG A 37 -10.95 -4.88 27.05
CA ARG A 37 -12.09 -4.00 27.33
C ARG A 37 -12.33 -2.98 26.24
N ASP A 38 -13.57 -2.49 26.15
CA ASP A 38 -13.94 -1.39 25.26
C ASP A 38 -13.40 -0.03 25.78
N ALA A 39 -12.10 0.14 25.63
CA ALA A 39 -11.39 1.37 25.90
C ALA A 39 -10.19 1.48 24.96
N LYS A 40 -9.70 2.70 24.81
CA LYS A 40 -8.46 3.00 24.09
C LYS A 40 -7.53 3.80 24.97
N VAL A 41 -6.24 3.78 24.67
CA VAL A 41 -5.26 4.67 25.30
C VAL A 41 -4.74 5.65 24.27
N ALA A 42 -4.58 6.90 24.66
CA ALA A 42 -3.94 7.95 23.88
C ALA A 42 -2.65 8.36 24.60
N VAL A 43 -1.55 8.50 23.87
CA VAL A 43 -0.24 8.84 24.43
C VAL A 43 0.42 10.00 23.68
N TYR A 44 1.27 10.74 24.39
CA TYR A 44 2.13 11.78 23.83
C TYR A 44 3.54 11.69 24.42
N LEU A 45 4.52 11.64 23.52
CA LEU A 45 5.95 11.70 23.81
C LEU A 45 6.56 13.03 23.36
N ASP A 46 7.52 13.55 24.12
CA ASP A 46 8.29 14.74 23.74
C ASP A 46 9.36 14.44 22.67
N LYS A 47 10.15 15.46 22.32
CA LYS A 47 11.29 15.36 21.39
C LYS A 47 12.33 14.31 21.79
N ASN A 48 12.47 14.03 23.08
CA ASN A 48 13.39 13.03 23.64
C ASN A 48 12.76 11.64 23.69
N LYS A 49 11.56 11.47 23.12
CA LYS A 49 10.78 10.22 23.12
C LYS A 49 10.37 9.78 24.52
N MET A 50 10.31 10.74 25.46
CA MET A 50 9.87 10.51 26.82
C MET A 50 8.39 10.83 26.93
N GLU A 51 7.62 9.90 27.50
CA GLU A 51 6.19 10.11 27.73
C GLU A 51 5.97 11.27 28.69
N LYS A 52 5.13 12.20 28.28
CA LYS A 52 4.69 13.31 29.12
C LYS A 52 3.28 13.12 29.62
N ASN A 53 2.44 12.49 28.82
CA ASN A 53 1.06 12.29 29.18
C ASN A 53 0.46 11.09 28.45
N SER A 54 -0.48 10.43 29.12
CA SER A 54 -1.29 9.38 28.57
C SER A 54 -2.67 9.42 29.20
N CYS A 55 -3.69 8.94 28.49
CA CYS A 55 -5.02 8.79 29.06
C CYS A 55 -5.77 7.61 28.48
N SER A 56 -6.50 6.90 29.33
CA SER A 56 -7.45 5.89 28.89
C SER A 56 -8.82 6.52 28.61
N MET A 57 -9.43 6.13 27.50
CA MET A 57 -10.74 6.59 27.06
C MET A 57 -11.68 5.39 26.93
N PRO A 58 -12.64 5.21 27.86
CA PRO A 58 -13.65 4.17 27.73
C PRO A 58 -14.62 4.50 26.59
N ARG A 59 -15.09 3.46 25.89
CA ARG A 59 -16.09 3.56 24.80
C ARG A 59 -15.73 4.66 23.81
N ALA A 60 -14.50 4.62 23.30
CA ALA A 60 -13.99 5.60 22.34
C ALA A 60 -13.70 4.92 21.02
N THR A 61 -13.96 5.60 19.91
CA THR A 61 -13.49 5.14 18.60
C THR A 61 -11.99 5.39 18.46
N THR A 62 -11.34 4.73 17.50
CA THR A 62 -9.90 4.90 17.26
C THR A 62 -9.62 6.36 16.91
N GLU A 63 -10.46 6.97 16.08
CA GLU A 63 -10.35 8.38 15.71
C GLU A 63 -10.44 9.31 16.92
N GLU A 64 -11.38 9.08 17.84
CA GLU A 64 -11.50 9.91 19.06
C GLU A 64 -10.26 9.79 19.96
N ALA A 65 -9.65 8.61 20.04
CA ALA A 65 -8.43 8.38 20.82
C ALA A 65 -7.21 9.06 20.18
N GLU A 66 -7.06 8.94 18.86
CA GLU A 66 -6.02 9.65 18.09
C GLU A 66 -6.14 11.17 18.23
N GLU A 67 -7.36 11.69 18.12
CA GLU A 67 -7.61 13.11 18.33
C GLU A 67 -7.28 13.57 19.75
N ARG A 68 -7.56 12.70 20.72
CA ARG A 68 -7.21 12.96 22.11
C ARG A 68 -5.69 13.00 22.30
N ALA A 69 -4.94 12.12 21.64
CA ALA A 69 -3.48 12.10 21.71
C ALA A 69 -2.89 13.43 21.23
N ILE A 70 -3.36 13.94 20.09
CA ILE A 70 -3.02 15.28 19.58
C ILE A 70 -3.38 16.37 20.61
N ALA A 71 -4.59 16.31 21.18
CA ALA A 71 -5.01 17.30 22.17
C ALA A 71 -4.15 17.30 23.43
N LEU A 72 -3.70 16.14 23.92
CA LEU A 72 -2.80 16.05 25.08
C LEU A 72 -1.49 16.79 24.82
N ALA A 73 -0.92 16.66 23.62
CA ALA A 73 0.25 17.42 23.22
C ALA A 73 -0.04 18.93 23.20
N MET A 74 -1.12 19.36 22.53
CA MET A 74 -1.50 20.78 22.49
C MET A 74 -1.65 21.39 23.89
N MET A 75 -2.28 20.68 24.83
CA MET A 75 -2.41 21.14 26.21
C MET A 75 -1.07 21.40 26.90
N ASP A 76 -0.09 20.50 26.68
CA ASP A 76 1.25 20.64 27.25
C ASP A 76 1.97 21.86 26.67
N GLY A 77 1.87 22.07 25.35
CA GLY A 77 2.42 23.25 24.69
C GLY A 77 1.77 24.56 25.17
N TYR A 78 0.43 24.58 25.28
CA TYR A 78 -0.30 25.71 25.85
C TYR A 78 0.12 26.03 27.29
N ARG A 79 0.31 25.02 28.14
CA ARG A 79 0.79 25.22 29.51
C ARG A 79 2.21 25.76 29.57
N LYS A 80 3.08 25.33 28.65
CA LYS A 80 4.49 25.77 28.56
C LYS A 80 4.66 27.10 27.83
N GLY A 81 3.62 27.62 27.19
CA GLY A 81 3.74 28.80 26.32
C GLY A 81 4.59 28.52 25.07
N SER A 82 4.68 27.27 24.62
CA SER A 82 5.57 26.86 23.53
C SER A 82 4.81 26.25 22.36
N SER A 83 5.06 26.77 21.16
CA SER A 83 4.57 26.23 19.90
C SER A 83 5.29 24.91 19.58
N MET A 84 4.56 23.93 19.06
CA MET A 84 5.08 22.58 18.82
C MET A 84 4.62 22.04 17.49
N LEU A 85 5.48 21.24 16.86
CA LEU A 85 5.12 20.38 15.74
C LEU A 85 4.63 19.04 16.28
N ILE A 86 3.34 18.76 16.12
CA ILE A 86 2.69 17.51 16.55
C ILE A 86 2.64 16.55 15.37
N LEU A 87 3.30 15.41 15.51
CA LEU A 87 3.41 14.36 14.51
C LEU A 87 2.51 13.18 14.89
N SER A 88 1.55 12.87 14.02
CA SER A 88 0.62 11.74 14.15
C SER A 88 0.57 10.98 12.83
N ASP A 89 0.44 9.66 12.88
CA ASP A 89 0.20 8.84 11.69
C ASP A 89 -1.29 8.61 11.36
N SER A 90 -2.19 9.05 12.25
CA SER A 90 -3.62 9.10 12.01
C SER A 90 -3.99 10.23 11.04
N GLN A 91 -4.12 9.86 9.76
CA GLN A 91 -4.53 10.78 8.71
C GLN A 91 -5.91 11.40 8.97
N GLN A 92 -6.81 10.61 9.57
CA GLN A 92 -8.17 11.06 9.85
C GLN A 92 -8.20 12.09 10.99
N ALA A 93 -7.47 11.86 12.08
CA ALA A 93 -7.38 12.83 13.18
C ALA A 93 -6.78 14.16 12.71
N CYS A 94 -5.69 14.13 11.94
CA CYS A 94 -5.10 15.34 11.36
C CYS A 94 -6.10 16.14 10.51
N ARG A 95 -6.90 15.43 9.68
CA ARG A 95 -7.95 16.06 8.85
C ARG A 95 -9.08 16.65 9.70
N ASN A 96 -9.48 15.97 10.76
CA ASN A 96 -10.55 16.44 11.65
C ASN A 96 -10.14 17.72 12.38
N PHE A 97 -8.90 17.81 12.86
CA PHE A 97 -8.34 19.05 13.40
C PHE A 97 -8.33 20.18 12.38
N LEU A 98 -7.84 19.93 11.16
CA LEU A 98 -7.82 20.93 10.09
C LEU A 98 -9.22 21.47 9.76
N LYS A 99 -10.25 20.62 9.83
CA LYS A 99 -11.65 20.98 9.57
C LYS A 99 -12.38 21.54 10.79
N GLY A 100 -11.76 21.55 11.97
CA GLY A 100 -12.42 21.88 13.24
C GLY A 100 -13.52 20.90 13.65
N ARG A 101 -13.50 19.66 13.14
CA ARG A 101 -14.52 18.63 13.38
C ARG A 101 -13.97 17.49 14.23
N ILE A 102 -13.54 17.84 15.45
CA ILE A 102 -13.04 16.88 16.43
C ILE A 102 -14.15 16.41 17.37
N GLY A 103 -13.96 15.24 17.97
CA GLY A 103 -14.90 14.64 18.93
C GLY A 103 -15.18 15.57 20.12
N ALA A 104 -16.41 15.55 20.61
CA ALA A 104 -16.88 16.47 21.65
C ALA A 104 -16.04 16.40 22.95
N ARG A 105 -15.54 15.21 23.31
CA ARG A 105 -14.66 15.01 24.47
C ARG A 105 -13.33 15.74 24.32
N THR A 106 -12.78 15.75 23.11
CA THR A 106 -11.51 16.40 22.74
C THR A 106 -11.72 17.91 22.63
N ALA A 107 -12.78 18.36 21.96
CA ALA A 107 -13.16 19.78 21.88
C ALA A 107 -13.32 20.41 23.26
N LYS A 108 -14.04 19.74 24.18
CA LYS A 108 -14.23 20.22 25.56
C LYS A 108 -12.90 20.35 26.32
N LEU A 109 -11.92 19.49 26.02
CA LEU A 109 -10.60 19.55 26.65
C LEU A 109 -9.81 20.74 26.14
N ILE A 110 -9.75 20.94 24.82
CA ILE A 110 -9.04 22.05 24.18
C ILE A 110 -9.65 23.39 24.60
N ASN A 111 -10.98 23.53 24.51
CA ASN A 111 -11.67 24.78 24.84
C ASN A 111 -11.46 25.23 26.30
N LYS A 112 -11.11 24.31 27.22
CA LYS A 112 -10.76 24.66 28.61
C LYS A 112 -9.39 25.33 28.74
N VAL A 113 -8.45 25.05 27.84
CA VAL A 113 -7.08 25.57 27.89
C VAL A 113 -6.81 26.67 26.85
N THR A 114 -7.55 26.73 25.74
CA THR A 114 -7.39 27.76 24.69
C THR A 114 -7.45 29.20 25.21
N PRO A 115 -8.32 29.58 26.17
CA PRO A 115 -8.35 30.96 26.68
C PRO A 115 -7.06 31.37 27.40
N LYS A 116 -6.22 30.41 27.80
CA LYS A 116 -4.97 30.64 28.56
C LYS A 116 -3.72 30.61 27.68
N SER A 117 -3.86 30.44 26.36
CA SER A 117 -2.74 30.14 25.45
C SER A 117 -2.51 31.21 24.38
N ALA A 118 -2.73 32.49 24.71
CA ALA A 118 -2.52 33.60 23.78
C ALA A 118 -1.09 33.57 23.21
N GLY A 119 -0.98 33.57 21.87
CA GLY A 119 0.31 33.58 21.17
C GLY A 119 0.94 32.21 20.88
N VAL A 120 0.37 31.09 21.35
CA VAL A 120 0.88 29.74 21.05
C VAL A 120 0.15 29.14 19.86
N THR A 121 0.90 28.68 18.85
CA THR A 121 0.35 28.05 17.65
C THR A 121 1.01 26.70 17.41
N HIS A 122 0.21 25.64 17.39
CA HIS A 122 0.72 24.29 17.09
C HIS A 122 0.57 23.97 15.61
N GLU A 123 1.58 23.31 15.04
CA GLU A 123 1.49 22.71 13.71
C GLU A 123 1.18 21.23 13.87
N ILE A 124 0.19 20.72 13.14
CA ILE A 124 -0.15 19.29 13.13
C ILE A 124 0.24 18.74 11.76
N ALA A 125 1.12 17.75 11.76
CA ALA A 125 1.60 17.13 10.54
C ALA A 125 1.36 15.62 10.53
N TRP A 126 0.68 15.17 9.47
CA TRP A 126 0.51 13.75 9.21
C TRP A 126 1.81 13.12 8.72
N ILE A 127 2.21 12.01 9.35
CA ILE A 127 3.36 11.17 8.95
C ILE A 127 2.92 9.75 8.60
N PRO A 128 3.65 9.03 7.72
CA PRO A 128 3.28 7.66 7.40
C PRO A 128 3.67 6.69 8.52
N ALA A 129 2.69 5.90 8.99
CA ALA A 129 2.89 4.82 9.96
C ALA A 129 3.98 3.82 9.52
N HIS A 130 4.79 3.33 10.46
CA HIS A 130 5.84 2.32 10.21
C HIS A 130 6.79 2.64 9.05
N ALA A 131 7.06 3.92 8.76
CA ALA A 131 7.95 4.34 7.68
C ALA A 131 9.34 4.80 8.15
N GLY A 132 9.72 4.44 9.38
CA GLY A 132 11.05 4.72 9.95
C GLY A 132 11.18 6.06 10.70
N VAL A 133 10.07 6.73 11.05
CA VAL A 133 10.09 7.87 11.97
C VAL A 133 10.24 7.35 13.40
N THR A 134 11.37 7.65 14.04
CA THR A 134 11.77 6.97 15.27
C THR A 134 10.89 7.33 16.46
N GLY A 135 10.42 8.57 16.55
CA GLY A 135 9.51 9.00 17.61
C GLY A 135 8.09 8.47 17.44
N ASN A 136 7.62 8.26 16.20
CA ASN A 136 6.30 7.65 15.94
C ASN A 136 6.28 6.20 16.41
N GLN A 137 7.32 5.43 16.09
CA GLN A 137 7.40 4.04 16.53
C GLN A 137 7.48 3.95 18.06
N ALA A 138 8.21 4.88 18.70
CA ALA A 138 8.26 4.94 20.16
C ALA A 138 6.88 5.25 20.78
N ALA A 139 6.07 6.10 20.14
CA ALA A 139 4.72 6.41 20.59
C ALA A 139 3.78 5.20 20.46
N ASP A 140 3.84 4.48 19.34
CA ASP A 140 3.12 3.21 19.11
C ASP A 140 3.48 2.16 20.17
N ASP A 141 4.78 1.93 20.35
CA ASP A 141 5.29 0.98 21.34
C ASP A 141 4.83 1.37 22.74
N ARG A 142 4.78 2.68 23.05
CA ARG A 142 4.31 3.15 24.35
C ARG A 142 2.80 2.98 24.53
N ALA A 143 2.01 3.33 23.52
CA ALA A 143 0.56 3.16 23.55
C ALA A 143 0.23 1.68 23.79
N ARG A 144 0.90 0.79 23.07
CA ARG A 144 0.76 -0.67 23.27
C ARG A 144 1.25 -1.13 24.64
N ALA A 145 2.34 -0.58 25.16
CA ALA A 145 2.79 -0.93 26.51
C ALA A 145 1.72 -0.61 27.59
N HIS A 146 0.90 0.43 27.39
CA HIS A 146 -0.22 0.74 28.28
C HIS A 146 -1.40 -0.24 28.16
N THR A 147 -1.55 -0.91 27.02
CA THR A 147 -2.59 -1.92 26.78
C THR A 147 -2.16 -3.31 27.28
N PHE A 148 -0.86 -3.60 27.24
CA PHE A 148 -0.29 -4.84 27.75
C PHE A 148 0.22 -4.67 29.19
N ARG A 149 -0.65 -4.88 30.18
CA ARG A 149 -0.17 -5.23 31.53
C ARG A 149 0.43 -6.63 31.48
N ALA A 150 1.60 -6.81 32.11
CA ALA A 150 2.38 -8.06 32.09
C ALA A 150 1.48 -9.30 32.24
N GLY A 151 1.34 -10.09 31.17
CA GLY A 151 0.58 -11.34 31.20
C GLY A 151 -0.10 -11.78 29.89
N LEU A 152 -0.27 -10.90 28.90
CA LEU A 152 -0.94 -11.26 27.63
C LEU A 152 0.02 -11.14 26.44
N THR A 153 0.26 -12.27 25.77
CA THR A 153 0.98 -12.37 24.50
C THR A 153 0.29 -11.54 23.43
N GLN A 154 1.07 -10.88 22.55
CA GLN A 154 0.55 -10.11 21.43
C GLN A 154 -0.39 -10.99 20.58
N PRO A 155 -1.70 -10.68 20.47
CA PRO A 155 -2.50 -11.27 19.42
C PRO A 155 -1.95 -10.76 18.08
N GLY A 156 -1.80 -11.67 17.11
CA GLY A 156 -1.35 -11.32 15.76
C GLY A 156 -2.19 -10.17 15.20
N LYS A 157 -1.53 -9.23 14.51
CA LYS A 157 -2.16 -8.04 13.90
C LYS A 157 -3.42 -8.44 13.12
N THR A 158 -4.60 -8.20 13.69
CA THR A 158 -5.84 -8.17 12.93
C THR A 158 -5.81 -6.90 12.10
N VAL A 159 -5.72 -7.04 10.77
CA VAL A 159 -5.80 -5.91 9.85
C VAL A 159 -7.24 -5.42 9.88
N ILE A 160 -7.53 -4.42 10.72
CA ILE A 160 -8.80 -3.70 10.68
C ILE A 160 -8.77 -2.83 9.42
N VAL A 161 -9.41 -3.30 8.34
CA VAL A 161 -9.57 -2.51 7.12
C VAL A 161 -10.62 -1.42 7.42
N ASN A 162 -10.21 -0.17 7.30
CA ASN A 162 -11.05 1.00 7.47
C ASN A 162 -12.27 0.91 6.51
N PRO A 163 -13.53 1.07 6.98
CA PRO A 163 -14.73 0.66 6.24
C PRO A 163 -15.10 1.57 5.05
N SER A 164 -14.24 2.49 4.63
CA SER A 164 -14.54 3.31 3.45
C SER A 164 -14.59 2.45 2.19
N TYR A 165 -15.62 2.65 1.34
CA TYR A 165 -15.81 1.90 0.11
C TYR A 165 -14.55 1.85 -0.77
N SER A 166 -13.84 2.98 -0.89
CA SER A 166 -12.57 3.08 -1.62
C SER A 166 -11.48 2.21 -1.05
N GLU A 167 -11.32 2.16 0.28
CA GLU A 167 -10.26 1.39 0.91
C GLU A 167 -10.53 -0.11 0.86
N LEU A 168 -11.80 -0.49 1.02
CA LEU A 168 -12.27 -1.86 0.85
C LEU A 168 -12.08 -2.35 -0.59
N LEU A 169 -12.50 -1.54 -1.57
CA LEU A 169 -12.35 -1.84 -2.99
C LEU A 169 -10.86 -1.99 -3.36
N ASP A 170 -10.02 -1.06 -2.93
CA ASP A 170 -8.60 -1.11 -3.24
C ASP A 170 -7.87 -2.23 -2.45
N HIS A 171 -8.35 -2.63 -1.26
CA HIS A 171 -7.88 -3.84 -0.58
C HIS A 171 -8.20 -5.09 -1.41
N TYR A 172 -9.44 -5.25 -1.84
CA TYR A 172 -9.83 -6.39 -2.69
C TYR A 172 -9.16 -6.37 -4.06
N LYS A 173 -8.91 -5.19 -4.65
CA LYS A 173 -8.10 -5.06 -5.87
C LYS A 173 -6.68 -5.56 -5.61
N ALA A 174 -6.02 -5.12 -4.53
CA ALA A 174 -4.67 -5.54 -4.19
C ALA A 174 -4.57 -7.05 -3.93
N CYS A 175 -5.52 -7.63 -3.19
CA CYS A 175 -5.59 -9.08 -2.98
C CYS A 175 -5.78 -9.88 -4.28
N ARG A 176 -6.42 -9.28 -5.29
CA ARG A 176 -6.64 -9.89 -6.61
C ARG A 176 -5.58 -9.49 -7.65
N PHE A 177 -4.62 -8.64 -7.27
CA PHE A 177 -3.58 -8.13 -8.16
C PHE A 177 -2.48 -9.17 -8.35
N GLN A 178 -2.81 -10.20 -9.13
CA GLN A 178 -1.96 -11.34 -9.42
C GLN A 178 -0.96 -11.05 -10.55
N PHE A 179 -1.33 -10.17 -11.48
CA PHE A 179 -0.55 -9.83 -12.66
C PHE A 179 0.00 -8.41 -12.53
N PRO A 180 1.33 -8.23 -12.55
CA PRO A 180 1.94 -6.92 -12.39
C PRO A 180 1.73 -6.01 -13.59
N GLU A 181 1.95 -4.71 -13.38
CA GLU A 181 1.88 -3.71 -14.44
C GLU A 181 2.97 -3.96 -15.51
N PRO A 182 2.77 -3.49 -16.74
CA PRO A 182 3.80 -3.55 -17.78
C PRO A 182 5.02 -2.75 -17.33
N ALA A 183 6.21 -3.19 -17.73
CA ALA A 183 7.45 -2.49 -17.44
C ALA A 183 7.42 -1.05 -17.97
N ASP A 184 7.96 -0.11 -17.18
CA ASP A 184 7.96 1.33 -17.52
C ASP A 184 8.61 1.68 -18.87
N ARG A 185 9.47 0.78 -19.37
CA ARG A 185 10.17 0.92 -20.66
C ARG A 185 9.34 0.48 -21.87
N PHE A 186 8.18 -0.14 -21.66
CA PHE A 186 7.30 -0.52 -22.76
C PHE A 186 6.66 0.71 -23.36
N ASP A 187 6.60 0.76 -24.69
CA ASP A 187 5.76 1.72 -25.36
C ASP A 187 4.27 1.39 -25.17
N ARG A 188 3.40 2.23 -25.72
CA ARG A 188 1.95 2.05 -25.58
C ARG A 188 1.46 0.74 -26.20
N ILE A 189 2.07 0.27 -27.28
CA ILE A 189 1.66 -0.95 -27.99
C ILE A 189 2.09 -2.17 -27.18
N ASP A 190 3.32 -2.17 -26.70
CA ASP A 190 3.90 -3.25 -25.91
C ASP A 190 3.21 -3.40 -24.55
N ALA A 191 2.89 -2.28 -23.91
CA ALA A 191 2.08 -2.28 -22.70
C ALA A 191 0.69 -2.90 -22.95
N ALA A 192 0.06 -2.61 -24.08
CA ALA A 192 -1.24 -3.19 -24.43
C ALA A 192 -1.13 -4.69 -24.75
N LEU A 193 -0.12 -5.09 -25.53
CA LEU A 193 0.15 -6.48 -25.87
C LEU A 193 0.50 -7.33 -24.63
N TRP A 194 1.28 -6.79 -23.70
CA TRP A 194 1.57 -7.42 -22.41
C TRP A 194 0.29 -7.69 -21.60
N ARG A 195 -0.62 -6.71 -21.54
CA ARG A 195 -1.92 -6.92 -20.87
C ARG A 195 -2.75 -7.99 -21.56
N ARG A 196 -2.68 -8.08 -22.89
CA ARG A 196 -3.37 -9.13 -23.64
C ARG A 196 -2.81 -10.52 -23.35
N LEU A 197 -1.49 -10.64 -23.19
CA LEU A 197 -0.83 -11.88 -22.75
C LEU A 197 -1.34 -12.32 -21.38
N GLN A 198 -1.33 -11.42 -20.40
CA GLN A 198 -1.81 -11.70 -19.04
C GLN A 198 -3.31 -12.04 -19.00
N ALA A 199 -4.11 -11.44 -19.86
CA ALA A 199 -5.55 -11.70 -19.98
C ALA A 199 -5.89 -12.95 -20.81
N GLY A 200 -4.89 -13.61 -21.43
CA GLY A 200 -5.11 -14.78 -22.27
C GLY A 200 -5.77 -14.47 -23.63
N ASN A 201 -5.79 -13.21 -24.06
CA ASN A 201 -6.40 -12.77 -25.32
C ASN A 201 -5.39 -12.15 -26.31
N PHE A 202 -4.11 -12.47 -26.13
CA PHE A 202 -3.08 -12.13 -27.10
C PHE A 202 -3.34 -12.85 -28.44
N PRO A 203 -3.10 -12.19 -29.60
CA PRO A 203 -3.38 -12.77 -30.92
C PRO A 203 -2.79 -14.18 -31.09
N ASN A 204 -3.66 -15.14 -31.42
CA ASN A 204 -3.31 -16.54 -31.68
C ASN A 204 -4.34 -17.16 -32.64
N LYS A 205 -4.04 -18.31 -33.25
CA LYS A 205 -4.87 -18.86 -34.35
C LYS A 205 -6.29 -19.18 -33.89
N VAL A 206 -6.46 -19.68 -32.66
CA VAL A 206 -7.80 -19.97 -32.11
C VAL A 206 -8.66 -18.70 -32.06
N LEU A 207 -8.07 -17.57 -31.64
CA LEU A 207 -8.77 -16.28 -31.65
C LEU A 207 -8.95 -15.73 -33.06
N ALA A 208 -7.95 -15.87 -33.94
CA ALA A 208 -8.01 -15.39 -35.31
C ALA A 208 -9.15 -16.07 -36.10
N ARG A 209 -9.25 -17.40 -36.01
CA ARG A 209 -10.36 -18.19 -36.57
C ARG A 209 -11.70 -17.83 -35.95
N HIS A 210 -11.75 -17.53 -34.66
CA HIS A 210 -13.00 -17.10 -34.03
C HIS A 210 -13.50 -15.74 -34.55
N VAL A 211 -12.57 -14.84 -34.89
CA VAL A 211 -12.88 -13.48 -35.37
C VAL A 211 -13.16 -13.45 -36.87
N ASP A 212 -12.38 -14.18 -37.68
CA ASP A 212 -12.46 -14.21 -39.14
C ASP A 212 -12.25 -15.65 -39.66
N PRO A 213 -13.31 -16.49 -39.61
CA PRO A 213 -13.23 -17.89 -40.03
C PRO A 213 -12.92 -18.07 -41.53
N ASP A 214 -13.29 -17.10 -42.37
CA ASP A 214 -13.10 -17.16 -43.82
C ASP A 214 -11.64 -16.95 -44.19
N ARG A 215 -10.92 -16.11 -43.42
CA ARG A 215 -9.47 -15.91 -43.58
C ARG A 215 -8.63 -16.99 -42.88
N TYR A 216 -9.11 -17.51 -41.76
CA TYR A 216 -8.38 -18.46 -40.92
C TYR A 216 -9.18 -19.77 -40.78
N GLU A 217 -9.07 -20.64 -41.78
CA GLU A 217 -9.86 -21.88 -41.88
C GLU A 217 -9.52 -22.90 -40.77
N ASP A 218 -8.26 -22.94 -40.32
CA ASP A 218 -7.77 -23.84 -39.28
C ASP A 218 -7.30 -23.12 -38.00
N ASP A 219 -7.42 -23.81 -36.86
CA ASP A 219 -6.78 -23.42 -35.60
C ASP A 219 -5.66 -24.41 -35.20
N SER A 220 -5.07 -25.07 -36.19
CA SER A 220 -3.99 -26.04 -36.00
C SER A 220 -2.62 -25.37 -36.02
N CYS A 221 -1.76 -25.85 -35.14
CA CYS A 221 -0.37 -25.46 -35.04
C CYS A 221 0.38 -25.97 -36.27
N PRO A 222 1.03 -25.10 -37.07
CA PRO A 222 1.73 -25.54 -38.28
C PRO A 222 2.96 -26.40 -37.97
N TRP A 223 3.47 -26.38 -36.73
CA TRP A 223 4.69 -27.09 -36.33
C TRP A 223 4.44 -28.50 -35.80
N CYS A 224 3.26 -28.78 -35.23
CA CYS A 224 2.97 -30.09 -34.63
C CYS A 224 1.54 -30.61 -34.85
N GLY A 225 0.66 -29.83 -35.47
CA GLY A 225 -0.74 -30.19 -35.74
C GLY A 225 -1.70 -30.04 -34.55
N SER A 226 -1.21 -29.90 -33.32
CA SER A 226 -2.04 -29.63 -32.13
C SER A 226 -2.79 -28.30 -32.23
N ARG A 227 -3.79 -28.09 -31.38
CA ARG A 227 -4.55 -26.83 -31.37
C ARG A 227 -3.66 -25.63 -30.99
N ALA A 228 -3.56 -24.64 -31.85
CA ALA A 228 -2.70 -23.46 -31.73
C ALA A 228 -3.24 -22.40 -30.74
N THR A 229 -3.42 -22.80 -29.48
CA THR A 229 -3.76 -21.88 -28.39
C THR A 229 -2.61 -20.89 -28.14
N LEU A 230 -2.87 -19.81 -27.39
CA LEU A 230 -1.83 -18.86 -26.98
C LEU A 230 -0.68 -19.56 -26.25
N TYR A 231 -1.02 -20.37 -25.24
CA TYR A 231 -0.03 -21.13 -24.46
C TYR A 231 0.72 -22.14 -25.33
N HIS A 232 0.01 -22.87 -26.18
CA HIS A 232 0.63 -23.85 -27.08
C HIS A 232 1.65 -23.19 -28.00
N SER A 233 1.19 -22.20 -28.77
CA SER A 233 1.99 -21.60 -29.85
C SER A 233 3.15 -20.77 -29.33
N THR A 234 3.00 -20.19 -28.13
CA THR A 234 4.03 -19.34 -27.52
C THR A 234 4.97 -20.14 -26.63
N TRP A 235 4.49 -21.16 -25.92
CA TRP A 235 5.22 -21.72 -24.78
C TRP A 235 5.42 -23.24 -24.86
N GLU A 236 4.35 -24.00 -25.09
CA GLU A 236 4.36 -25.46 -24.99
C GLU A 236 4.90 -26.16 -26.26
N CYS A 237 4.73 -25.57 -27.44
CA CYS A 237 5.19 -26.19 -28.68
C CYS A 237 6.72 -26.24 -28.74
N THR A 238 7.28 -27.46 -28.78
CA THR A 238 8.73 -27.71 -28.90
C THR A 238 9.20 -27.86 -30.34
N ASN A 239 8.28 -27.92 -31.30
CA ASN A 239 8.57 -28.18 -32.71
C ASN A 239 8.86 -26.89 -33.51
N ASN A 240 8.85 -25.73 -32.85
CA ASN A 240 9.20 -24.45 -33.46
C ASN A 240 10.65 -24.09 -33.13
N ASP A 241 11.56 -24.35 -34.08
CA ASP A 241 12.99 -24.08 -33.94
C ASP A 241 13.35 -22.58 -34.05
N GLU A 242 12.45 -21.75 -34.58
CA GLU A 242 12.65 -20.30 -34.70
C GLU A 242 12.40 -19.57 -33.38
N LEU A 243 11.64 -20.17 -32.46
CA LEU A 243 11.42 -19.62 -31.13
C LEU A 243 12.61 -19.88 -30.20
N PRO A 244 13.06 -18.88 -29.41
CA PRO A 244 14.15 -19.07 -28.45
C PRO A 244 13.95 -20.27 -27.51
N LYS A 245 14.94 -21.13 -27.32
CA LYS A 245 14.71 -22.32 -26.46
C LYS A 245 14.49 -21.92 -25.00
N LEU A 246 13.50 -22.54 -24.37
CA LEU A 246 13.23 -22.38 -22.94
C LEU A 246 14.27 -23.16 -22.12
N GLN A 247 14.68 -22.60 -20.98
CA GLN A 247 15.47 -23.34 -20.00
C GLN A 247 14.62 -24.45 -19.37
N ASP A 248 15.25 -25.53 -18.90
CA ASP A 248 14.53 -26.70 -18.40
C ASP A 248 13.64 -26.36 -17.18
N GLU A 249 14.07 -25.39 -16.37
CA GLU A 249 13.36 -24.89 -15.18
C GLU A 249 12.11 -24.06 -15.54
N GLU A 250 11.99 -23.63 -16.79
CA GLU A 250 10.91 -22.77 -17.29
C GLU A 250 9.86 -23.53 -18.09
N LYS A 251 10.14 -24.80 -18.42
CA LYS A 251 9.23 -25.63 -19.22
C LYS A 251 7.93 -25.92 -18.46
N GLY A 252 6.86 -26.04 -19.23
CA GLY A 252 5.53 -26.35 -18.72
C GLY A 252 4.76 -25.15 -18.18
N GLN A 253 3.57 -25.44 -17.66
CA GLN A 253 2.57 -24.43 -17.32
C GLN A 253 3.01 -23.55 -16.12
N ALA A 254 3.73 -24.12 -15.15
CA ALA A 254 4.19 -23.37 -14.00
C ALA A 254 5.17 -22.24 -14.39
N GLY A 255 6.07 -22.49 -15.35
CA GLY A 255 6.99 -21.47 -15.85
C GLY A 255 6.29 -20.36 -16.61
N TRP A 256 5.28 -20.71 -17.42
CA TRP A 256 4.41 -19.74 -18.10
C TRP A 256 3.68 -18.81 -17.11
N GLU A 257 3.02 -19.39 -16.11
CA GLU A 257 2.28 -18.63 -15.11
C GLU A 257 3.22 -17.76 -14.25
N ARG A 258 4.42 -18.26 -13.91
CA ARG A 258 5.45 -17.50 -13.19
C ARG A 258 5.83 -16.23 -13.96
N LEU A 259 6.11 -16.35 -15.25
CA LEU A 259 6.57 -15.22 -16.06
C LEU A 259 5.48 -14.17 -16.29
N LEU A 260 4.23 -14.60 -16.49
CA LEU A 260 3.09 -13.65 -16.57
C LEU A 260 2.93 -12.82 -15.28
N ARG A 261 3.35 -13.37 -14.14
CA ARG A 261 3.33 -12.73 -12.81
C ARG A 261 4.64 -12.00 -12.46
N SER A 262 5.64 -12.03 -13.35
CA SER A 262 6.95 -11.43 -13.06
C SER A 262 6.91 -9.90 -13.10
N ARG A 263 7.52 -9.29 -12.08
CA ARG A 263 7.75 -7.83 -12.01
C ARG A 263 9.09 -7.43 -12.66
N ASP A 264 9.90 -8.39 -13.07
CA ASP A 264 11.20 -8.11 -13.69
C ASP A 264 11.00 -7.63 -15.13
N PRO A 265 11.48 -6.41 -15.49
CA PRO A 265 11.32 -5.88 -16.84
C PRO A 265 11.95 -6.75 -17.93
N GLY A 266 13.05 -7.45 -17.62
CA GLY A 266 13.75 -8.35 -18.54
C GLY A 266 12.92 -9.58 -18.87
N GLU A 267 12.36 -10.20 -17.84
CA GLU A 267 11.47 -11.35 -17.99
C GLU A 267 10.19 -11.00 -18.75
N GLN A 268 9.57 -9.86 -18.46
CA GLN A 268 8.39 -9.39 -19.20
C GLN A 268 8.69 -9.18 -20.68
N LEU A 269 9.81 -8.50 -20.99
CA LEU A 269 10.21 -8.21 -22.37
C LEU A 269 10.47 -9.51 -23.14
N ARG A 270 11.23 -10.44 -22.55
CA ARG A 270 11.54 -11.73 -23.19
C ARG A 270 10.28 -12.53 -23.52
N LEU A 271 9.32 -12.59 -22.60
CA LEU A 271 8.05 -13.29 -22.85
C LEU A 271 7.23 -12.59 -23.93
N LEU A 272 7.18 -11.25 -23.92
CA LEU A 272 6.47 -10.47 -24.92
C LEU A 272 7.07 -10.63 -26.32
N GLU A 273 8.39 -10.55 -26.45
CA GLU A 273 9.11 -10.75 -27.73
C GLU A 273 8.88 -12.16 -28.27
N ARG A 274 8.95 -13.17 -27.39
CA ARG A 274 8.62 -14.55 -27.75
C ARG A 274 7.19 -14.69 -28.29
N ALA A 275 6.22 -14.05 -27.64
CA ALA A 275 4.82 -14.09 -28.06
C ALA A 275 4.59 -13.35 -29.39
N LYS A 276 5.23 -12.19 -29.58
CA LYS A 276 5.20 -11.45 -30.84
C LYS A 276 5.75 -12.29 -31.98
N LEU A 277 6.92 -12.89 -31.79
CA LEU A 277 7.56 -13.74 -32.79
C LEU A 277 6.66 -14.95 -33.12
N ALA A 278 6.08 -15.61 -32.11
CA ALA A 278 5.11 -16.69 -32.34
C ALA A 278 3.90 -16.21 -33.17
N GLY A 279 3.35 -15.04 -32.87
CA GLY A 279 2.24 -14.44 -33.62
C GLY A 279 2.60 -14.08 -35.07
N GLN A 280 3.83 -13.60 -35.31
CA GLN A 280 4.36 -13.31 -36.64
C GLN A 280 4.56 -14.57 -37.47
N LEU A 281 5.16 -15.62 -36.88
CA LEU A 281 5.35 -16.91 -37.54
C LEU A 281 4.02 -17.61 -37.87
N LEU A 282 2.97 -17.35 -37.09
CA LEU A 282 1.62 -17.81 -37.39
C LEU A 282 0.87 -16.94 -38.42
N GLY A 283 1.44 -15.80 -38.85
CA GLY A 283 0.83 -14.87 -39.79
C GLY A 283 -0.34 -14.07 -39.21
N ILE A 284 -0.40 -13.89 -37.89
CA ILE A 284 -1.52 -13.24 -37.16
C ILE A 284 -1.14 -11.84 -36.70
N LEU A 285 0.15 -11.63 -36.45
CA LEU A 285 0.72 -10.36 -36.03
C LEU A 285 1.63 -9.85 -37.17
N GLU A 286 1.53 -8.57 -37.49
CA GLU A 286 2.47 -7.87 -38.39
C GLU A 286 3.68 -7.36 -37.59
#